data_AF-A0A7V9U3B8-F1
#
_entry.id   AF-A0A7V9U3B8-F1
#
_cell.length_a   1.000
_cell.length_b   1.000
_cell.length_c   1.000
_cell.angle_alpha   90.00
_cell.angle_beta   90.00
_cell.angle_gamma   90.00
#
_symmetry.space_group_name_H-M   'P 1'
#
loop_
_entity.id
_entity.type
_entity.pdbx_description
1 polymer ?
#
loop_
_entity_poly.entity_id
_entity_poly.type
_entity_poly.pdbx_seq_one_letter_code
_entity_poly.pdbx_strand_id
1 'polypeptide(L)'
;RWTGRNPDSGLIHSPFDSIRNLLVDPNANSWDDVQGVARRRTMPKWQAKKLMPKYADAIQNIAPSSRRESDIDSKYDWEKSDTAVECITFYEIWFKVGVHNFAGGDALVKDQQSKDQNYAPDDAPKKYFIHETGMFLGVDNWEVPFFMRGMWPCEVVGYYGNPDSIWNVSPLEPGLGYQRAMNWIVTLLIGKYRYTSKTLLAIKKQNGQGLKDGDLDKILIGGDIDAIQIDIKGEKKSIKDFIERFDYGSDFIGAGLMLLDAIERKFEMATGMYGVLYSGEGSAQSRSARDAEMKDKNSHTRIQDMQSEVAAWERRIAKKEDFASSFLVKREDLIPLLGEEAAQAWGYLVPEGQQLPQAIMQEMSASLPPGFPPEQLQAFAIQEAAQRFTMSEIAMDTDYDVESASSRRKDVNSRIDSMKELCNQVVPMQIQSLDPAEKALAYVALKEYYKLIGAEDEVVQKMDEMAKRLTEISMMPQPAAPQPAEEK
;
A
#
# COMPACT_ATOMS: atom_id res chain seq x y z
N ARG A 1 4.37 2.46 -1.63
CA ARG A 1 5.04 2.78 -0.35
C ARG A 1 6.48 3.20 -0.65
N TRP A 2 7.06 4.08 0.15
CA TRP A 2 8.44 4.56 -0.04
C TRP A 2 9.32 4.13 1.12
N THR A 3 10.35 3.35 0.87
CA THR A 3 11.25 2.87 1.92
C THR A 3 12.31 3.92 2.24
N GLY A 4 12.48 4.23 3.52
CA GLY A 4 13.51 5.14 3.99
C GLY A 4 13.62 5.18 5.51
N ARG A 5 14.55 5.99 6.02
CA ARG A 5 14.69 6.22 7.44
C ARG A 5 13.73 7.30 7.92
N ASN A 6 13.02 7.04 9.01
CA ASN A 6 12.20 8.04 9.68
C ASN A 6 13.10 9.04 10.41
N PRO A 7 13.01 10.35 10.12
CA PRO A 7 13.84 11.36 10.79
C PRO A 7 13.53 11.55 12.29
N ASP A 8 12.39 11.04 12.77
CA ASP A 8 11.98 11.20 14.17
C ASP A 8 12.25 9.95 15.01
N SER A 9 11.94 8.77 14.50
CA SER A 9 12.19 7.51 15.22
C SER A 9 13.56 6.89 14.93
N GLY A 10 14.27 7.34 13.90
CA GLY A 10 15.54 6.74 13.46
C GLY A 10 15.39 5.37 12.79
N LEU A 11 14.20 4.78 12.79
CA LEU A 11 13.92 3.45 12.24
C LEU A 11 13.61 3.50 10.74
N ILE A 12 13.84 2.36 10.10
CA ILE A 12 13.40 2.13 8.71
C ILE A 12 11.90 1.89 8.68
N HIS A 13 11.23 2.54 7.74
CA HIS A 13 9.82 2.34 7.51
C HIS A 13 9.47 2.61 6.05
N SER A 14 8.40 1.97 5.59
CA SER A 14 7.85 2.19 4.26
C SER A 14 6.46 2.83 4.33
N PRO A 15 6.34 4.14 4.59
CA PRO A 15 5.05 4.80 4.68
C PRO A 15 4.26 4.69 3.38
N PHE A 16 2.94 4.61 3.53
CA PHE A 16 2.03 4.81 2.41
C PHE A 16 2.18 6.24 1.89
N ASP A 17 2.18 6.37 0.57
CA ASP A 17 2.16 7.66 -0.11
C ASP A 17 1.20 7.54 -1.30
N SER A 18 0.57 8.66 -1.64
CA SER A 18 -0.37 8.70 -2.75
C SER A 18 0.36 8.54 -4.07
N ILE A 19 -0.28 7.85 -5.02
CA ILE A 19 0.23 7.72 -6.39
C ILE A 19 0.36 9.08 -7.08
N ARG A 20 -0.41 10.09 -6.64
CA ARG A 20 -0.30 11.48 -7.13
C ARG A 20 1.04 12.14 -6.81
N ASN A 21 1.74 11.61 -5.81
CA ASN A 21 3.06 12.07 -5.41
C ASN A 21 4.19 11.29 -6.09
N LEU A 22 3.87 10.23 -6.82
CA LEU A 22 4.83 9.45 -7.57
C LEU A 22 4.86 9.97 -9.01
N LEU A 23 6.05 10.39 -9.44
CA LEU A 23 6.34 10.70 -10.82
C LEU A 23 7.32 9.67 -11.34
N VAL A 24 7.03 9.09 -12.49
CA VAL A 24 7.89 8.11 -13.15
C VAL A 24 8.22 8.64 -14.53
N ASP A 25 9.33 8.18 -15.10
CA ASP A 25 9.74 8.49 -16.47
C ASP A 25 8.55 8.36 -17.44
N PRO A 26 8.16 9.44 -18.15
CA PRO A 26 7.01 9.42 -19.05
C PRO A 26 7.18 8.49 -20.26
N ASN A 27 8.42 8.10 -20.59
CA ASN A 27 8.71 7.22 -21.73
C ASN A 27 8.78 5.74 -21.33
N ALA A 28 8.65 5.42 -20.03
CA ALA A 28 8.71 4.04 -19.56
C ALA A 28 7.37 3.33 -19.76
N ASN A 29 7.40 2.20 -20.47
CA ASN A 29 6.24 1.30 -20.61
C ASN A 29 6.23 0.23 -19.52
N SER A 30 7.41 -0.13 -19.00
CA SER A 30 7.58 -1.10 -17.92
C SER A 30 8.42 -0.51 -16.78
N TRP A 31 8.35 -1.12 -15.59
CA TRP A 31 9.17 -0.74 -14.43
C TRP A 31 10.67 -0.99 -14.64
N ASP A 32 11.03 -1.89 -15.56
CA ASP A 32 12.41 -2.22 -15.91
C ASP A 32 13.04 -1.13 -16.79
N ASP A 33 12.24 -0.48 -17.63
CA ASP A 33 12.69 0.60 -18.52
C ASP A 33 12.92 1.93 -17.79
N VAL A 34 12.37 2.07 -16.59
CA VAL A 34 12.45 3.32 -15.81
C VAL A 34 13.91 3.66 -15.55
N GLN A 35 14.29 4.91 -15.87
CA GLN A 35 15.63 5.45 -15.60
C GLN A 35 15.63 6.48 -14.46
N GLY A 36 14.46 7.04 -14.14
CA GLY A 36 14.27 7.99 -13.04
C GLY A 36 12.91 7.85 -12.38
N VAL A 37 12.90 7.96 -11.05
CA VAL A 37 11.68 8.00 -10.25
C VAL A 37 11.74 9.23 -9.35
N ALA A 38 10.63 9.95 -9.24
CA ALA A 38 10.50 11.14 -8.44
C ALA A 38 9.35 11.03 -7.42
N ARG A 39 9.59 11.61 -6.24
CA ARG A 39 8.61 11.76 -5.16
C ARG A 39 8.33 13.23 -4.93
N ARG A 40 7.09 13.65 -5.15
CA ARG A 40 6.58 14.95 -4.69
C ARG A 40 6.40 14.91 -3.18
N ARG A 41 6.96 15.88 -2.46
CA ARG A 41 6.73 16.06 -1.03
C ARG A 41 6.29 17.48 -0.76
N THR A 42 5.22 17.61 0.01
CA THR A 42 4.79 18.88 0.58
C THR A 42 4.87 18.79 2.08
N MET A 43 5.75 19.59 2.69
CA MET A 43 5.93 19.62 4.13
C MET A 43 6.30 21.04 4.62
N PRO A 44 6.15 21.33 5.92
CA PRO A 44 6.63 22.56 6.50
C PRO A 44 8.12 22.80 6.26
N LYS A 45 8.53 24.07 6.07
CA LYS A 45 9.94 24.43 5.86
C LYS A 45 10.88 23.89 6.94
N TRP A 46 10.48 23.94 8.21
CA TRP A 46 11.31 23.45 9.32
C TRP A 46 11.58 21.94 9.22
N GLN A 47 10.60 21.17 8.75
CA GLN A 47 10.75 19.73 8.56
C GLN A 47 11.61 19.43 7.33
N ALA A 48 11.44 20.19 6.25
CA ALA A 48 12.29 20.10 5.06
C ALA A 48 13.77 20.40 5.40
N LYS A 49 14.04 21.40 6.24
CA LYS A 49 15.39 21.70 6.74
C LYS A 49 15.99 20.57 7.58
N LYS A 50 15.18 19.92 8.42
CA LYS A 50 15.62 18.75 9.22
C LYS A 50 16.02 17.58 8.30
N LEU A 51 15.26 17.38 7.22
CA LEU A 51 15.53 16.34 6.24
C LEU A 51 16.79 16.64 5.40
N MET A 52 16.98 17.90 5.02
CA MET A 52 18.05 18.36 4.13
C MET A 52 18.88 19.47 4.79
N PRO A 53 19.69 19.15 5.81
CA PRO A 53 20.43 20.18 6.55
C PRO A 53 21.43 20.93 5.68
N LYS A 54 22.02 20.28 4.66
CA LYS A 54 22.96 20.90 3.71
C LYS A 54 22.32 22.03 2.89
N TYR A 55 21.02 21.96 2.66
CA TYR A 55 20.28 22.90 1.80
C TYR A 55 19.35 23.81 2.62
N ALA A 56 19.56 23.89 3.94
CA ALA A 56 18.68 24.62 4.84
C ALA A 56 18.55 26.12 4.50
N ASP A 57 19.64 26.74 4.04
CA ASP A 57 19.67 28.15 3.62
C ASP A 57 18.90 28.37 2.32
N ALA A 58 19.10 27.48 1.35
CA ALA A 58 18.34 27.49 0.10
C ALA A 58 16.83 27.36 0.40
N ILE A 59 16.44 26.40 1.25
CA ILE A 59 15.05 26.15 1.67
C ILE A 59 14.43 27.35 2.41
N GLN A 60 15.21 28.06 3.22
CA GLN A 60 14.71 29.24 3.94
C GLN A 60 14.29 30.36 2.98
N ASN A 61 15.07 30.57 1.93
CA ASN A 61 14.91 31.69 1.00
C ASN A 61 13.82 31.43 -0.06
N ILE A 62 13.27 30.23 -0.12
CA ILE A 62 12.21 29.87 -1.07
C ILE A 62 10.92 30.52 -0.62
N ALA A 63 10.24 31.21 -1.54
CA ALA A 63 8.88 31.64 -1.30
C ALA A 63 8.04 30.41 -0.90
N PRO A 64 7.26 30.46 0.19
CA PRO A 64 6.38 29.36 0.53
C PRO A 64 5.50 29.07 -0.68
N SER A 65 5.34 27.79 -1.03
CA SER A 65 4.33 27.39 -2.01
C SER A 65 2.99 27.77 -1.41
N SER A 66 2.44 28.91 -1.85
CA SER A 66 1.18 29.42 -1.33
C SER A 66 0.09 28.44 -1.75
N ARG A 67 -0.41 27.68 -0.78
CA ARG A 67 -1.39 26.59 -0.94
C ARG A 67 -0.81 25.36 -1.66
N ARG A 68 -1.28 24.17 -1.29
CA ARG A 68 -1.05 23.00 -2.13
C ARG A 68 -1.71 23.28 -3.49
N GLU A 69 -1.09 22.84 -4.58
CA GLU A 69 -1.74 22.87 -5.90
C GLU A 69 -3.06 22.07 -5.89
N SER A 70 -3.17 21.05 -5.03
CA SER A 70 -4.43 20.33 -4.75
C SER A 70 -5.53 21.21 -4.16
N ASP A 71 -5.17 22.33 -3.54
CA ASP A 71 -6.12 23.29 -2.98
C ASP A 71 -6.55 24.33 -4.02
N ILE A 72 -5.81 24.47 -5.13
CA ILE A 72 -6.20 25.32 -6.27
C ILE A 72 -7.42 24.72 -6.98
N ASP A 73 -7.47 23.39 -7.09
CA ASP A 73 -8.61 22.62 -7.60
C ASP A 73 -9.62 22.21 -6.51
N SER A 74 -9.40 22.62 -5.25
CA SER A 74 -10.34 22.30 -4.17
C SER A 74 -11.66 23.03 -4.38
N LYS A 75 -12.73 22.25 -4.59
CA LYS A 75 -14.06 22.81 -4.83
C LYS A 75 -14.75 23.18 -3.52
N TYR A 76 -14.30 22.61 -2.41
CA TYR A 76 -14.94 22.75 -1.09
C TYR A 76 -13.96 23.25 -0.03
N ASP A 77 -14.44 24.08 0.90
CA ASP A 77 -13.59 24.72 1.91
C ASP A 77 -12.94 23.74 2.92
N TRP A 78 -13.50 22.54 3.09
CA TRP A 78 -12.94 21.50 3.97
C TRP A 78 -11.80 20.69 3.32
N GLU A 79 -11.61 20.81 2.00
CA GLU A 79 -10.47 20.24 1.28
C GLU A 79 -9.22 21.13 1.39
N LYS A 80 -9.40 22.42 1.74
CA LYS A 80 -8.30 23.36 1.99
C LYS A 80 -7.64 22.99 3.30
N SER A 81 -6.35 22.64 3.28
CA SER A 81 -5.63 22.40 4.53
C SER A 81 -5.37 23.74 5.23
N ASP A 82 -5.98 23.92 6.40
CA ASP A 82 -5.77 25.08 7.26
C ASP A 82 -4.41 24.99 7.96
N THR A 83 -3.32 25.16 7.20
CA THR A 83 -1.98 25.25 7.77
C THR A 83 -1.51 26.68 7.69
N ALA A 84 -1.62 27.39 8.82
CA ALA A 84 -0.91 28.65 9.11
C ALA A 84 0.63 28.53 9.03
N VAL A 85 1.14 27.34 8.68
CA VAL A 85 2.55 27.01 8.58
C VAL A 85 2.98 27.08 7.12
N GLU A 86 4.06 27.81 6.86
CA GLU A 86 4.70 27.88 5.55
C GLU A 86 5.17 26.49 5.09
N CYS A 87 4.45 25.94 4.11
CA CYS A 87 4.82 24.71 3.44
C CYS A 87 5.67 24.99 2.20
N ILE A 88 6.50 24.02 1.85
CA ILE A 88 7.25 23.98 0.60
C ILE A 88 6.94 22.66 -0.10
N THR A 89 6.78 22.73 -1.43
CA THR A 89 6.65 21.56 -2.30
C THR A 89 7.95 21.36 -3.08
N PHE A 90 8.56 20.19 -2.93
CA PHE A 90 9.76 19.82 -3.68
C PHE A 90 9.67 18.36 -4.15
N TYR A 91 10.52 18.03 -5.11
CA TYR A 91 10.65 16.72 -5.71
C TYR A 91 12.00 16.12 -5.31
N GLU A 92 11.94 14.92 -4.73
CA GLU A 92 13.11 14.06 -4.56
C GLU A 92 13.17 13.14 -5.78
N ILE A 93 14.24 13.22 -6.56
CA ILE A 93 14.36 12.48 -7.83
C ILE A 93 15.57 11.56 -7.76
N TRP A 94 15.35 10.27 -7.94
CA TRP A 94 16.40 9.26 -7.98
C TRP A 94 16.63 8.85 -9.43
N PHE A 95 17.86 9.04 -9.92
CA PHE A 95 18.28 8.58 -11.25
C PHE A 95 19.32 7.46 -11.13
N LYS A 96 19.19 6.43 -11.98
CA LYS A 96 20.17 5.34 -12.11
C LYS A 96 21.39 5.73 -12.95
N VAL A 97 21.26 6.78 -13.76
CA VAL A 97 22.29 7.32 -14.65
C VAL A 97 22.47 8.81 -14.40
N GLY A 98 23.61 9.36 -14.81
CA GLY A 98 23.88 10.79 -14.68
C GLY A 98 22.80 11.65 -15.34
N VAL A 99 22.45 12.78 -14.72
CA VAL A 99 21.34 13.65 -15.19
C VAL A 99 21.59 14.21 -16.59
N HIS A 100 22.85 14.30 -17.02
CA HIS A 100 23.24 14.78 -18.35
C HIS A 100 22.74 13.89 -19.50
N ASN A 101 22.40 12.63 -19.22
CA ASN A 101 21.83 11.71 -20.22
C ASN A 101 20.36 12.04 -20.55
N PHE A 102 19.72 12.95 -19.80
CA PHE A 102 18.33 13.34 -19.98
C PHE A 102 18.21 14.70 -20.68
N ALA A 103 17.12 14.88 -21.43
CA ALA A 103 16.82 16.14 -22.09
C ALA A 103 16.72 17.30 -21.07
N GLY A 104 17.53 18.34 -21.26
CA GLY A 104 17.63 19.48 -20.33
C GLY A 104 18.63 19.27 -19.17
N GLY A 105 19.18 18.07 -19.03
CA GLY A 105 20.19 17.73 -18.02
C GLY A 105 21.47 18.54 -18.13
N ASP A 106 21.90 18.86 -19.34
CA ASP A 106 23.09 19.70 -19.60
C ASP A 106 22.99 21.08 -18.95
N ALA A 107 21.78 21.66 -18.91
CA ALA A 107 21.57 22.97 -18.28
C ALA A 107 21.71 22.86 -16.75
N LEU A 108 21.22 21.76 -16.16
CA LEU A 108 21.36 21.48 -14.72
C LEU A 108 22.82 21.25 -14.34
N VAL A 109 23.58 20.49 -15.14
CA VAL A 109 25.02 20.29 -14.93
C VAL A 109 25.77 21.61 -14.99
N LYS A 110 25.45 22.48 -15.95
CA LYS A 110 26.05 23.82 -16.05
C LYS A 110 25.72 24.71 -14.85
N ASP A 111 24.48 24.68 -14.35
CA ASP A 111 24.11 25.40 -13.13
C ASP A 111 24.91 24.89 -11.92
N GLN A 112 25.09 23.57 -11.80
CA GLN A 112 25.92 22.99 -10.74
C GLN A 112 27.40 23.37 -10.87
N GLN A 113 27.98 23.30 -12.06
CA GLN A 113 29.37 23.73 -12.32
C GLN A 113 29.59 25.22 -12.00
N SER A 114 28.55 26.06 -12.16
CA SER A 114 28.63 27.47 -11.79
C SER A 114 28.71 27.69 -10.28
N LYS A 115 28.13 26.79 -9.48
CA LYS A 115 28.10 26.83 -8.02
C LYS A 115 29.30 26.11 -7.40
N ASP A 116 29.76 25.04 -8.03
CA ASP A 116 30.93 24.27 -7.62
C ASP A 116 31.84 24.00 -8.84
N GLN A 117 32.96 24.73 -8.90
CA GLN A 117 33.92 24.64 -10.00
C GLN A 117 34.59 23.26 -10.13
N ASN A 118 34.52 22.42 -9.08
CA ASN A 118 35.08 21.07 -9.08
C ASN A 118 34.04 20.01 -9.45
N TYR A 119 32.81 20.38 -9.82
CA TYR A 119 31.78 19.43 -10.20
C TYR A 119 32.06 18.78 -11.57
N ALA A 120 32.53 17.53 -11.54
CA ALA A 120 32.61 16.69 -12.73
C ALA A 120 31.26 15.98 -12.97
N PRO A 121 30.72 16.00 -14.21
CA PRO A 121 29.59 15.15 -14.56
C PRO A 121 30.03 13.69 -14.41
N ASP A 122 29.41 13.01 -13.46
CA ASP A 122 29.60 11.59 -13.20
C ASP A 122 28.31 10.86 -13.58
N ASP A 123 28.46 9.68 -14.15
CA ASP A 123 27.37 8.76 -14.48
C ASP A 123 26.86 7.99 -13.26
N ALA A 124 27.50 8.18 -12.10
CA ALA A 124 27.05 7.59 -10.85
C ALA A 124 25.57 7.92 -10.54
N PRO A 125 24.79 6.94 -10.04
CA PRO A 125 23.43 7.16 -9.56
C PRO A 125 23.37 8.23 -8.48
N LYS A 126 22.55 9.26 -8.70
CA LYS A 126 22.40 10.40 -7.77
C LYS A 126 20.93 10.69 -7.47
N LYS A 127 20.73 11.33 -6.32
CA LYS A 127 19.46 11.87 -5.85
C LYS A 127 19.48 13.38 -6.00
N TYR A 128 18.47 13.95 -6.65
CA TYR A 128 18.34 15.38 -6.89
C TYR A 128 17.13 15.93 -6.14
N PHE A 129 17.26 17.16 -5.67
CA PHE A 129 16.19 17.90 -5.01
C PHE A 129 15.82 19.11 -5.87
N ILE A 130 14.57 19.17 -6.33
CA ILE A 130 14.09 20.22 -7.21
C ILE A 130 12.81 20.81 -6.62
N HIS A 131 12.74 22.13 -6.50
CA HIS A 131 11.52 22.82 -6.09
C HIS A 131 10.45 22.79 -7.20
N GLU A 132 9.18 22.94 -6.84
CA GLU A 132 8.05 22.97 -7.79
C GLU A 132 8.19 24.02 -8.91
N THR A 133 8.87 25.13 -8.64
CA THR A 133 9.16 26.17 -9.66
C THR A 133 10.29 25.79 -10.63
N GLY A 134 10.83 24.57 -10.54
CA GLY A 134 11.99 24.12 -11.30
C GLY A 134 13.34 24.60 -10.74
N MET A 135 13.34 25.26 -9.57
CA MET A 135 14.59 25.70 -8.93
C MET A 135 15.34 24.50 -8.33
N PHE A 136 16.61 24.37 -8.70
CA PHE A 136 17.48 23.33 -8.18
C PHE A 136 17.88 23.61 -6.72
N LEU A 137 17.64 22.64 -5.82
CA LEU A 137 17.96 22.75 -4.40
C LEU A 137 19.30 22.13 -4.06
N GLY A 138 19.60 20.95 -4.60
CA GLY A 138 20.78 20.19 -4.22
C GLY A 138 20.86 18.80 -4.83
N VAL A 139 22.02 18.15 -4.67
CA VAL A 139 22.29 16.79 -5.13
C VAL A 139 22.95 16.00 -4.00
N ASP A 140 22.46 14.79 -3.75
CA ASP A 140 23.09 13.85 -2.83
C ASP A 140 23.28 12.50 -3.54
N ASN A 141 24.11 11.64 -2.95
CA ASN A 141 24.15 10.24 -3.34
C ASN A 141 22.88 9.53 -2.84
N TRP A 142 22.53 8.40 -3.46
CA TRP A 142 21.42 7.58 -2.95
C TRP A 142 21.73 7.15 -1.52
N GLU A 143 20.79 7.33 -0.61
CA GLU A 143 20.97 6.97 0.80
C GLU A 143 21.12 5.46 0.99
N VAL A 144 20.43 4.69 0.14
CA VAL A 144 20.52 3.25 0.03
C VAL A 144 20.69 2.91 -1.45
N PRO A 145 21.71 2.13 -1.85
CA PRO A 145 21.99 1.84 -3.25
C PRO A 145 21.06 0.76 -3.82
N PHE A 146 19.74 0.99 -3.79
CA PHE A 146 18.73 0.07 -4.34
C PHE A 146 18.98 -0.28 -5.81
N PHE A 147 19.59 0.63 -6.58
CA PHE A 147 19.97 0.43 -7.97
C PHE A 147 20.89 -0.79 -8.18
N MET A 148 21.70 -1.18 -7.19
CA MET A 148 22.59 -2.34 -7.30
C MET A 148 21.82 -3.66 -7.44
N ARG A 149 20.57 -3.71 -6.94
CA ARG A 149 19.66 -4.85 -7.13
C ARG A 149 18.57 -4.58 -8.17
N GLY A 150 18.76 -3.55 -9.01
CA GLY A 150 17.74 -3.11 -9.97
C GLY A 150 16.48 -2.51 -9.33
N MET A 151 16.49 -2.27 -8.01
CA MET A 151 15.32 -1.83 -7.25
C MET A 151 15.20 -0.30 -7.17
N TRP A 152 13.97 0.16 -6.90
CA TRP A 152 13.64 1.56 -6.60
C TRP A 152 13.34 1.75 -5.10
N PRO A 153 13.55 2.96 -4.55
CA PRO A 153 13.18 3.29 -3.16
C PRO A 153 11.67 3.29 -2.92
N CYS A 154 10.85 3.17 -3.97
CA CYS A 154 9.42 2.95 -3.87
C CYS A 154 9.01 1.56 -4.33
N GLU A 155 7.91 1.06 -3.80
CA GLU A 155 7.23 -0.13 -4.27
C GLU A 155 5.76 0.18 -4.53
N VAL A 156 5.28 -0.13 -5.74
CA VAL A 156 3.91 0.13 -6.19
C VAL A 156 3.14 -1.19 -6.21
N VAL A 157 1.88 -1.13 -5.78
CA VAL A 157 0.94 -2.24 -5.90
C VAL A 157 -0.04 -1.94 -7.02
N GLY A 158 -0.30 -2.94 -7.85
CA GLY A 158 -1.50 -2.92 -8.68
C GLY A 158 -1.79 -4.30 -9.24
N TYR A 159 -3.06 -4.47 -9.62
CA TYR A 159 -3.64 -5.79 -9.84
C TYR A 159 -3.71 -6.17 -11.31
N TYR A 160 -3.87 -5.18 -12.20
CA TYR A 160 -4.05 -5.38 -13.63
C TYR A 160 -2.98 -4.63 -14.40
N GLY A 161 -1.94 -5.36 -14.83
CA GLY A 161 -0.89 -4.81 -15.68
C GLY A 161 -1.45 -4.32 -17.02
N ASN A 162 -0.92 -3.21 -17.50
CA ASN A 162 -1.11 -2.74 -18.86
C ASN A 162 0.21 -2.95 -19.62
N PRO A 163 0.25 -3.64 -20.77
CA PRO A 163 1.48 -3.79 -21.55
C PRO A 163 1.97 -2.47 -22.16
N ASP A 164 1.05 -1.53 -22.43
CA ASP A 164 1.35 -0.27 -23.14
C ASP A 164 1.60 0.91 -22.19
N SER A 165 1.50 0.70 -20.88
CA SER A 165 1.63 1.76 -19.87
C SER A 165 2.17 1.20 -18.56
N ILE A 166 3.06 1.94 -17.93
CA ILE A 166 3.55 1.62 -16.59
C ILE A 166 2.45 1.62 -15.51
N TRP A 167 1.33 2.29 -15.79
CA TRP A 167 0.21 2.38 -14.87
C TRP A 167 -0.77 1.24 -15.08
N ASN A 168 -1.11 0.59 -13.97
CA ASN A 168 -2.08 -0.48 -13.93
C ASN A 168 -3.49 0.01 -14.26
N VAL A 169 -4.28 -0.85 -14.91
CA VAL A 169 -5.69 -0.60 -15.24
C VAL A 169 -6.52 -0.64 -13.97
N SER A 170 -7.40 0.35 -13.78
CA SER A 170 -8.30 0.33 -12.63
C SER A 170 -9.37 -0.76 -12.81
N PRO A 171 -9.70 -1.55 -11.76
CA PRO A 171 -10.79 -2.52 -11.81
C PRO A 171 -12.15 -1.91 -12.22
N LEU A 172 -12.33 -0.60 -12.01
CA LEU A 172 -13.56 0.14 -12.32
C LEU A 172 -13.55 0.80 -13.71
N GLU A 173 -12.40 0.85 -14.37
CA GLU A 173 -12.25 1.51 -15.68
C GLU A 173 -13.22 0.98 -16.75
N PRO A 174 -13.41 -0.34 -16.91
CA PRO A 174 -14.39 -0.87 -17.86
C PRO A 174 -15.85 -0.49 -17.51
N GLY A 175 -16.13 -0.20 -16.24
CA GLY A 175 -17.46 0.16 -15.74
C GLY A 175 -17.84 1.62 -15.94
N LEU A 176 -16.86 2.52 -16.08
CA LEU A 176 -17.08 3.97 -16.10
C LEU A 176 -18.03 4.43 -17.22
N GLY A 177 -17.98 3.80 -18.39
CA GLY A 177 -18.89 4.09 -19.49
C GLY A 177 -20.35 3.78 -19.15
N TYR A 178 -20.60 2.61 -18.55
CA TYR A 178 -21.92 2.22 -18.10
C TYR A 178 -22.42 3.10 -16.96
N GLN A 179 -21.55 3.47 -16.00
CA GLN A 179 -21.90 4.39 -14.92
C GLN A 179 -22.36 5.75 -15.45
N ARG A 180 -21.66 6.31 -16.46
CA ARG A 180 -22.08 7.54 -17.12
C ARG A 180 -23.44 7.39 -17.81
N ALA A 181 -23.68 6.26 -18.47
CA ALA A 181 -24.96 5.97 -19.11
C ALA A 181 -26.10 5.86 -18.08
N MET A 182 -25.88 5.18 -16.94
CA MET A 182 -26.84 5.10 -15.84
C MET A 182 -27.19 6.49 -15.30
N ASN A 183 -26.18 7.31 -15.01
CA ASN A 183 -26.38 8.69 -14.55
C ASN A 183 -27.22 9.50 -15.54
N TRP A 184 -26.97 9.34 -16.84
CA TRP A 184 -27.72 10.02 -17.88
C TRP A 184 -29.17 9.55 -17.97
N ILE A 185 -29.42 8.24 -17.93
CA ILE A 185 -30.77 7.66 -17.96
C ILE A 185 -31.58 8.12 -16.76
N VAL A 186 -31.00 8.06 -15.56
CA VAL A 186 -31.65 8.52 -14.32
C VAL A 186 -31.97 10.01 -14.41
N THR A 187 -31.02 10.83 -14.87
CA THR A 187 -31.23 12.29 -15.05
C THR A 187 -32.36 12.56 -16.05
N LEU A 188 -32.42 11.80 -17.15
CA LEU A 188 -33.44 11.94 -18.17
C LEU A 188 -34.81 11.48 -17.67
N LEU A 189 -34.88 10.38 -16.91
CA LEU A 189 -36.12 9.88 -16.29
C LEU A 189 -36.66 10.88 -15.27
N ILE A 190 -35.80 11.41 -14.39
CA ILE A 190 -36.20 12.44 -13.41
C ILE A 190 -36.62 13.73 -14.13
N GLY A 191 -35.88 14.16 -15.14
CA GLY A 191 -36.21 15.33 -15.94
C GLY A 191 -37.58 15.19 -16.59
N LYS A 192 -37.83 14.07 -17.28
CA LYS A 192 -39.14 13.80 -17.89
C LYS A 192 -40.23 13.66 -16.84
N TYR A 193 -39.99 12.95 -15.74
CA TYR A 193 -40.95 12.82 -14.66
C TYR A 193 -41.40 14.20 -14.18
N ARG A 194 -40.45 15.10 -13.89
CA ARG A 194 -40.72 16.49 -13.52
C ARG A 194 -41.59 17.23 -14.53
N TYR A 195 -41.38 17.04 -15.83
CA TYR A 195 -42.22 17.66 -16.86
C TYR A 195 -43.60 17.02 -16.98
N THR A 196 -43.70 15.70 -16.85
CA THR A 196 -44.96 14.95 -16.97
C THR A 196 -45.82 14.99 -15.70
N SER A 197 -45.22 15.23 -14.53
CA SER A 197 -45.90 15.37 -13.25
C SER A 197 -46.54 16.75 -13.07
N LYS A 198 -46.25 17.70 -13.98
CA LYS A 198 -46.94 18.98 -14.00
C LYS A 198 -48.43 18.76 -14.20
N THR A 199 -49.22 19.25 -13.26
CA THR A 199 -50.67 19.13 -13.33
C THR A 199 -51.20 20.29 -14.17
N LEU A 200 -51.74 19.98 -15.34
CA LEU A 200 -52.42 20.96 -16.19
C LEU A 200 -53.82 21.23 -15.63
N LEU A 201 -54.09 22.47 -15.23
CA LEU A 201 -55.43 22.90 -14.81
C LEU A 201 -56.10 23.67 -15.95
N ALA A 202 -57.16 23.12 -16.52
CA ALA A 202 -57.95 23.84 -17.51
C ALA A 202 -59.04 24.68 -16.83
N ILE A 203 -59.05 25.98 -17.10
CA ILE A 203 -60.02 26.91 -16.52
C ILE A 203 -60.97 27.36 -17.63
N LYS A 204 -62.24 26.98 -17.51
CA LYS A 204 -63.30 27.32 -18.46
C LYS A 204 -63.75 28.77 -18.25
N LYS A 205 -63.70 29.58 -19.30
CA LYS A 205 -64.33 30.90 -19.36
C LYS A 205 -65.55 30.79 -20.29
N GLN A 206 -66.73 31.11 -19.77
CA GLN A 206 -67.98 31.01 -20.53
C GLN A 206 -68.60 32.40 -20.63
N ASN A 207 -68.85 32.86 -21.86
CA ASN A 207 -69.45 34.17 -22.15
C ASN A 207 -68.77 35.34 -21.42
N GLY A 208 -67.44 35.33 -21.33
CA GLY A 208 -66.66 36.41 -20.71
C GLY A 208 -66.66 36.42 -19.17
N GLN A 209 -67.47 35.60 -18.50
CA GLN A 209 -67.40 35.40 -17.05
C GLN A 209 -66.47 34.22 -16.73
N GLY A 210 -65.40 34.52 -16.01
CA GLY A 210 -64.41 33.55 -15.53
C GLY A 210 -63.75 34.07 -14.25
N LEU A 211 -62.80 33.32 -13.68
CA LEU A 211 -61.99 33.81 -12.57
C LEU A 211 -61.27 35.12 -12.97
N LYS A 212 -61.18 36.07 -12.04
CA LYS A 212 -60.44 37.32 -12.21
C LYS A 212 -58.94 37.01 -12.22
N ASP A 213 -58.16 37.77 -13.00
CA ASP A 213 -56.72 37.55 -13.18
C ASP A 213 -55.94 37.51 -11.84
N GLY A 214 -56.37 38.29 -10.84
CA GLY A 214 -55.76 38.27 -9.50
C GLY A 214 -56.08 37.05 -8.62
N ASP A 215 -57.09 36.24 -8.96
CA ASP A 215 -57.38 34.95 -8.30
C ASP A 215 -56.74 33.78 -9.06
N LEU A 216 -56.49 33.95 -10.36
CA LEU A 216 -55.67 33.04 -11.16
C LEU A 216 -54.22 33.02 -10.63
N ASP A 217 -53.64 34.20 -10.38
CA ASP A 217 -52.29 34.33 -9.84
C ASP A 217 -52.13 33.70 -8.44
N LYS A 218 -53.20 33.65 -7.63
CA LYS A 218 -53.20 33.00 -6.30
C LYS A 218 -53.29 31.48 -6.36
N ILE A 219 -53.95 30.94 -7.38
CA ILE A 219 -54.06 29.49 -7.62
C ILE A 219 -52.78 28.96 -8.29
N LEU A 220 -52.10 29.80 -9.06
CA LEU A 220 -50.84 29.51 -9.76
C LEU A 220 -49.58 29.79 -8.92
N ILE A 221 -49.70 29.95 -7.60
CA ILE A 221 -48.55 30.12 -6.70
C ILE A 221 -47.81 28.78 -6.58
N GLY A 222 -46.84 28.58 -7.46
CA GLY A 222 -45.97 27.41 -7.54
C GLY A 222 -45.80 26.96 -8.99
N GLY A 223 -44.56 26.95 -9.50
CA GLY A 223 -44.24 26.69 -10.92
C GLY A 223 -44.55 25.28 -11.46
N ASP A 224 -45.27 24.48 -10.67
CA ASP A 224 -45.63 23.09 -10.96
C ASP A 224 -47.06 22.94 -11.52
N ILE A 225 -47.86 24.02 -11.49
CA ILE A 225 -49.24 24.06 -12.00
C ILE A 225 -49.30 25.06 -13.15
N ASP A 226 -49.52 24.57 -14.37
CA ASP A 226 -49.71 25.41 -15.55
C ASP A 226 -51.21 25.42 -15.90
N ALA A 227 -51.83 26.62 -15.97
CA ALA A 227 -53.23 26.76 -16.32
C ALA A 227 -53.44 27.15 -17.79
N ILE A 228 -54.36 26.46 -18.47
CA ILE A 228 -54.77 26.78 -19.84
C ILE A 228 -56.21 27.32 -19.79
N GLN A 229 -56.40 28.54 -20.28
CA GLN A 229 -57.72 29.16 -20.35
C GLN A 229 -58.36 28.87 -21.71
N ILE A 230 -59.57 28.31 -21.69
CA ILE A 230 -60.34 28.01 -22.90
C ILE A 230 -61.61 28.89 -22.87
N ASP A 231 -61.73 29.79 -23.85
CA ASP A 231 -62.89 30.66 -24.03
C ASP A 231 -63.89 29.99 -24.99
N ILE A 232 -65.05 29.61 -24.48
CA ILE A 232 -66.09 28.92 -25.25
C ILE A 232 -67.26 29.90 -25.47
N LYS A 233 -67.47 30.28 -26.73
CA LYS A 233 -68.64 31.05 -27.18
C LYS A 233 -69.68 30.09 -27.76
N GLY A 234 -70.74 29.77 -27.00
CA GLY A 234 -71.85 28.90 -27.46
C GLY A 234 -72.31 27.85 -26.45
N GLU A 235 -73.14 26.90 -26.91
CA GLU A 235 -73.80 25.87 -26.08
C GLU A 235 -72.84 25.04 -25.22
N LYS A 236 -73.39 24.49 -24.11
CA LYS A 236 -72.73 23.79 -23.00
C LYS A 236 -71.91 22.56 -23.41
N LYS A 237 -70.81 22.75 -24.14
CA LYS A 237 -69.80 21.70 -24.34
C LYS A 237 -69.04 21.49 -23.03
N SER A 238 -68.81 20.22 -22.70
CA SER A 238 -68.12 19.86 -21.47
C SER A 238 -66.63 20.10 -21.65
N ILE A 239 -65.93 20.44 -20.57
CA ILE A 239 -64.47 20.65 -20.60
C ILE A 239 -63.75 19.36 -21.06
N LYS A 240 -64.34 18.19 -20.83
CA LYS A 240 -63.81 16.88 -21.24
C LYS A 240 -63.72 16.72 -22.76
N ASP A 241 -64.55 17.43 -23.53
CA ASP A 241 -64.54 17.33 -25.00
C ASP A 241 -63.41 18.15 -25.64
N PHE A 242 -62.74 19.01 -24.87
CA PHE A 242 -61.65 19.87 -25.34
C PHE A 242 -60.28 19.46 -24.79
N ILE A 243 -60.26 18.72 -23.68
CA ILE A 243 -59.01 18.24 -23.07
C ILE A 243 -58.85 16.79 -23.47
N GLU A 244 -58.29 16.58 -24.66
CA GLU A 244 -57.61 15.34 -24.94
C GLU A 244 -56.32 15.35 -24.12
N ARG A 245 -56.24 14.49 -23.09
CA ARG A 245 -54.96 14.27 -22.40
C ARG A 245 -54.03 13.69 -23.45
N PHE A 246 -52.99 14.42 -23.81
CA PHE A 246 -51.87 13.85 -24.54
C PHE A 246 -51.26 12.76 -23.65
N ASP A 247 -51.73 11.53 -23.83
CA ASP A 247 -51.14 10.36 -23.23
C ASP A 247 -49.89 10.06 -24.05
N TYR A 248 -48.79 10.74 -23.71
CA TYR A 248 -47.47 10.28 -24.09
C TYR A 248 -47.37 8.89 -23.48
N GLY A 249 -47.57 7.85 -24.29
CA GLY A 249 -47.69 6.47 -23.82
C GLY A 249 -46.74 6.22 -22.66
N SER A 250 -47.32 5.93 -21.49
CA SER A 250 -46.64 5.80 -20.19
C SER A 250 -45.53 4.73 -20.14
N ASP A 251 -45.32 4.06 -21.27
CA ASP A 251 -44.33 3.01 -21.54
C ASP A 251 -42.87 3.49 -21.52
N PHE A 252 -42.60 4.80 -21.63
CA PHE A 252 -41.23 5.31 -21.62
C PHE A 252 -40.53 5.11 -20.26
N ILE A 253 -41.27 5.24 -19.14
CA ILE A 253 -40.69 5.01 -17.81
C ILE A 253 -40.38 3.52 -17.62
N GLY A 254 -41.30 2.64 -18.05
CA GLY A 254 -41.07 1.19 -18.04
C GLY A 254 -39.87 0.78 -18.88
N ALA A 255 -39.80 1.25 -20.13
CA ALA A 255 -38.66 1.01 -21.02
C ALA A 255 -37.35 1.60 -20.47
N GLY A 256 -37.39 2.77 -19.84
CA GLY A 256 -36.22 3.39 -19.21
C GLY A 256 -35.71 2.61 -17.99
N LEU A 257 -36.61 2.07 -17.16
CA LEU A 257 -36.27 1.18 -16.05
C LEU A 257 -35.70 -0.16 -16.54
N MET A 258 -36.26 -0.73 -17.61
CA MET A 258 -35.71 -1.93 -18.25
C MET A 258 -34.30 -1.68 -18.82
N LEU A 259 -34.09 -0.53 -19.45
CA LEU A 259 -32.78 -0.15 -19.96
C LEU A 259 -31.77 0.07 -18.83
N LEU A 260 -32.21 0.67 -17.72
CA LEU A 260 -31.37 0.86 -16.52
C LEU A 260 -30.91 -0.48 -15.96
N ASP A 261 -31.84 -1.43 -15.76
CA ASP A 261 -31.54 -2.80 -15.27
C ASP A 261 -30.58 -3.54 -16.23
N ALA A 262 -30.79 -3.41 -17.54
CA ALA A 262 -29.89 -4.00 -18.53
C ALA A 262 -28.47 -3.43 -18.46
N ILE A 263 -28.33 -2.11 -18.24
CA ILE A 263 -27.02 -1.45 -18.14
C ILE A 263 -26.37 -1.73 -16.79
N GLU A 264 -27.12 -1.77 -15.70
CA GLU A 264 -26.64 -2.14 -14.37
C GLU A 264 -26.02 -3.54 -14.40
N ARG A 265 -26.71 -4.52 -15.00
CA ARG A 265 -26.15 -5.86 -15.19
C ARG A 265 -24.87 -5.86 -16.04
N LYS A 266 -24.77 -5.01 -17.07
CA LYS A 266 -23.53 -4.87 -17.86
C LYS A 266 -22.41 -4.21 -17.08
N PHE A 267 -22.74 -3.24 -16.22
CA PHE A 267 -21.80 -2.63 -15.29
C PHE A 267 -21.24 -3.66 -14.30
N GLU A 268 -22.10 -4.50 -13.73
CA GLU A 268 -21.69 -5.60 -12.85
C GLU A 268 -20.78 -6.61 -13.57
N MET A 269 -21.09 -6.97 -14.83
CA MET A 269 -20.23 -7.84 -15.64
C MET A 269 -18.86 -7.20 -15.87
N ALA A 270 -18.83 -5.93 -16.25
CA ALA A 270 -17.62 -5.22 -16.66
C ALA A 270 -16.69 -4.93 -15.47
N THR A 271 -17.24 -4.57 -14.32
CA THR A 271 -16.47 -4.36 -13.08
C THR A 271 -16.16 -5.68 -12.36
N GLY A 272 -16.81 -6.77 -12.77
CA GLY A 272 -16.71 -8.08 -12.14
C GLY A 272 -17.28 -8.09 -10.72
N MET A 273 -18.31 -7.27 -10.45
CA MET A 273 -19.12 -7.30 -9.22
C MET A 273 -20.27 -8.32 -9.30
N TYR A 274 -20.28 -9.16 -10.34
CA TYR A 274 -21.35 -10.10 -10.65
C TYR A 274 -21.77 -10.91 -9.41
N GLY A 275 -23.09 -11.03 -9.19
CA GLY A 275 -23.70 -11.52 -7.95
C GLY A 275 -23.18 -12.85 -7.36
N VAL A 276 -22.47 -13.69 -8.12
CA VAL A 276 -21.79 -14.87 -7.55
C VAL A 276 -20.75 -14.48 -6.48
N LEU A 277 -20.11 -13.30 -6.63
CA LEU A 277 -19.17 -12.74 -5.67
C LEU A 277 -19.83 -12.17 -4.39
N TYR A 278 -21.12 -11.79 -4.44
CA TYR A 278 -21.78 -11.08 -3.33
C TYR A 278 -22.93 -11.85 -2.67
N SER A 279 -23.63 -12.71 -3.42
CA SER A 279 -24.79 -13.46 -2.89
C SER A 279 -24.58 -14.96 -2.83
N GLY A 280 -23.58 -15.55 -3.52
CA GLY A 280 -23.48 -17.01 -3.67
C GLY A 280 -24.71 -17.65 -4.35
N GLU A 281 -25.72 -16.85 -4.68
CA GLU A 281 -27.00 -17.23 -5.24
C GLU A 281 -27.04 -16.73 -6.68
N GLY A 282 -26.53 -17.56 -7.58
CA GLY A 282 -26.96 -17.46 -8.98
C GLY A 282 -28.47 -17.70 -9.04
N SER A 283 -29.17 -16.96 -9.91
CA SER A 283 -30.61 -17.10 -10.21
C SER A 283 -31.07 -18.52 -10.63
N ALA A 284 -30.13 -19.45 -10.81
CA ALA A 284 -30.40 -20.88 -10.93
C ALA A 284 -29.86 -21.59 -9.67
N GLN A 285 -30.77 -22.16 -8.86
CA GLN A 285 -30.42 -23.08 -7.76
C GLN A 285 -29.33 -24.06 -8.23
N SER A 286 -28.20 -24.06 -7.52
CA SER A 286 -27.11 -25.00 -7.80
C SER A 286 -27.64 -26.42 -7.65
N ARG A 287 -27.62 -27.19 -8.74
CA ARG A 287 -28.19 -28.55 -8.78
C ARG A 287 -27.29 -29.60 -8.13
N SER A 288 -26.09 -29.24 -7.70
CA SER A 288 -25.16 -30.12 -6.98
C SER A 288 -24.22 -29.35 -6.06
N ALA A 289 -23.80 -29.97 -4.95
CA ALA A 289 -22.81 -29.40 -4.04
C ALA A 289 -21.49 -29.05 -4.75
N ARG A 290 -21.10 -29.85 -5.73
CA ARG A 290 -19.92 -29.62 -6.59
C ARG A 290 -20.08 -28.41 -7.52
N ASP A 291 -21.31 -28.20 -8.00
CA ASP A 291 -21.88 -26.98 -8.61
C ASP A 291 -21.51 -25.70 -7.85
N ALA A 292 -21.91 -25.73 -6.57
CA ALA A 292 -21.75 -24.62 -5.63
C ALA A 292 -20.27 -24.42 -5.27
N GLU A 293 -19.52 -25.49 -5.00
CA GLU A 293 -18.08 -25.42 -4.70
C GLU A 293 -17.25 -24.88 -5.87
N MET A 294 -17.57 -25.24 -7.12
CA MET A 294 -16.85 -24.68 -8.28
C MET A 294 -17.18 -23.21 -8.51
N LYS A 295 -18.45 -22.80 -8.33
CA LYS A 295 -18.84 -21.39 -8.39
C LYS A 295 -18.21 -20.58 -7.27
N ASP A 296 -18.14 -21.13 -6.07
CA ASP A 296 -17.49 -20.53 -4.91
C ASP A 296 -15.98 -20.37 -5.16
N LYS A 297 -15.29 -21.42 -5.62
CA LYS A 297 -13.87 -21.35 -5.98
C LYS A 297 -13.58 -20.33 -7.07
N ASN A 298 -14.36 -20.32 -8.16
CA ASN A 298 -14.19 -19.37 -9.26
C ASN A 298 -14.47 -17.92 -8.85
N SER A 299 -15.36 -17.71 -7.87
CA SER A 299 -15.65 -16.37 -7.33
C SER A 299 -14.52 -15.87 -6.44
N HIS A 300 -13.89 -16.78 -5.68
CA HIS A 300 -12.77 -16.44 -4.81
C HIS A 300 -11.44 -16.27 -5.55
N THR A 301 -11.27 -16.82 -6.77
CA THR A 301 -10.01 -16.77 -7.52
C THR A 301 -9.49 -15.34 -7.66
N ARG A 302 -10.34 -14.38 -8.07
CA ARG A 302 -9.92 -12.97 -8.22
C ARG A 302 -9.48 -12.34 -6.90
N ILE A 303 -10.20 -12.61 -5.81
CA ILE A 303 -9.87 -12.08 -4.48
C ILE A 303 -8.56 -12.71 -3.99
N GLN A 304 -8.38 -14.01 -4.21
CA GLN A 304 -7.15 -14.74 -3.86
C GLN A 304 -5.96 -14.27 -4.69
N ASP A 305 -6.14 -13.97 -5.97
CA ASP A 305 -5.10 -13.41 -6.83
C ASP A 305 -4.70 -12.02 -6.32
N MET A 306 -5.66 -11.13 -6.02
CA MET A 306 -5.37 -9.82 -5.44
C MET A 306 -4.71 -9.92 -4.06
N GLN A 307 -5.13 -10.88 -3.22
CA GLN A 307 -4.49 -11.15 -1.93
C GLN A 307 -3.04 -11.62 -2.11
N SER A 308 -2.80 -12.51 -3.07
CA SER A 308 -1.46 -13.03 -3.39
C SER A 308 -0.55 -11.92 -3.91
N GLU A 309 -1.06 -11.03 -4.75
CA GLU A 309 -0.35 -9.84 -5.22
C GLU A 309 0.00 -8.88 -4.09
N VAL A 310 -0.92 -8.65 -3.15
CA VAL A 310 -0.64 -7.85 -1.95
C VAL A 310 0.41 -8.52 -1.07
N ALA A 311 0.34 -9.84 -0.89
CA ALA A 311 1.34 -10.60 -0.12
C ALA A 311 2.73 -10.47 -0.77
N ALA A 312 2.81 -10.66 -2.09
CA ALA A 312 4.05 -10.51 -2.84
C ALA A 312 4.59 -9.08 -2.77
N TRP A 313 3.70 -8.07 -2.84
CA TRP A 313 4.05 -6.66 -2.66
C TRP A 313 4.61 -6.38 -1.26
N GLU A 314 3.99 -6.91 -0.21
CA GLU A 314 4.49 -6.79 1.17
C GLU A 314 5.83 -7.50 1.35
N ARG A 315 6.05 -8.67 0.74
CA ARG A 315 7.37 -9.33 0.71
C ARG A 315 8.43 -8.42 0.09
N ARG A 316 8.14 -7.81 -1.07
CA ARG A 316 9.08 -6.89 -1.73
C ARG A 316 9.39 -5.67 -0.87
N ILE A 317 8.41 -5.15 -0.14
CA ILE A 317 8.63 -4.06 0.83
C ILE A 317 9.53 -4.53 1.98
N ALA A 318 9.25 -5.68 2.59
CA ALA A 318 10.04 -6.21 3.70
C ALA A 318 11.51 -6.40 3.29
N LYS A 319 11.74 -6.97 2.08
CA LYS A 319 13.10 -7.09 1.50
C LYS A 319 13.80 -5.74 1.33
N LYS A 320 13.07 -4.69 0.95
CA LYS A 320 13.64 -3.33 0.84
C LYS A 320 13.93 -2.70 2.20
N GLU A 321 13.04 -2.90 3.18
CA GLU A 321 13.24 -2.37 4.54
C GLU A 321 14.45 -3.00 5.19
N ASP A 322 14.59 -4.32 5.07
CA ASP A 322 15.73 -5.04 5.58
C ASP A 322 17.03 -4.63 4.87
N PHE A 323 17.02 -4.57 3.53
CA PHE A 323 18.17 -4.05 2.78
C PHE A 323 18.53 -2.62 3.19
N ALA A 324 17.55 -1.74 3.41
CA ALA A 324 17.80 -0.39 3.88
C ALA A 324 18.34 -0.34 5.32
N SER A 325 17.97 -1.32 6.15
CA SER A 325 18.41 -1.40 7.54
C SER A 325 19.94 -1.53 7.63
N SER A 326 20.55 -2.29 6.72
CA SER A 326 22.00 -2.51 6.68
C SER A 326 22.81 -1.24 6.35
N PHE A 327 22.17 -0.16 5.88
CA PHE A 327 22.83 1.09 5.48
C PHE A 327 22.50 2.25 6.42
N LEU A 328 21.27 2.29 6.91
CA LEU A 328 20.71 3.48 7.56
C LEU A 328 20.53 3.33 9.07
N VAL A 329 20.47 2.10 9.60
CA VAL A 329 20.30 1.85 11.03
C VAL A 329 21.66 1.92 11.71
N LYS A 330 21.76 2.80 12.70
CA LYS A 330 22.95 2.91 13.55
C LYS A 330 22.79 2.11 14.83
N ARG A 331 23.90 1.81 15.48
CA ARG A 331 23.89 1.17 16.80
C ARG A 331 23.05 1.96 17.81
N GLU A 332 23.18 3.28 17.80
CA GLU A 332 22.47 4.21 18.70
C GLU A 332 20.95 4.12 18.57
N ASP A 333 20.45 3.85 17.36
CA ASP A 333 19.01 3.76 17.08
C ASP A 333 18.37 2.51 17.70
N LEU A 334 19.15 1.45 17.92
CA LEU A 334 18.66 0.15 18.42
C LEU A 334 18.66 0.04 19.95
N ILE A 335 19.48 0.84 20.64
CA ILE A 335 19.55 0.87 22.11
C ILE A 335 18.17 1.00 22.78
N PRO A 336 17.29 1.94 22.40
CA PRO A 336 15.99 2.08 23.05
C PRO A 336 15.03 0.91 22.80
N LEU A 337 15.27 0.08 21.78
CA LEU A 337 14.36 -1.00 21.37
C LEU A 337 14.81 -2.37 21.86
N LEU A 338 16.10 -2.68 21.70
CA LEU A 338 16.65 -4.03 21.92
C LEU A 338 17.68 -4.06 23.06
N GLY A 339 18.03 -2.91 23.64
CA GLY A 339 19.04 -2.78 24.69
C GLY A 339 20.47 -2.70 24.15
N GLU A 340 21.42 -2.47 25.06
CA GLU A 340 22.82 -2.21 24.71
C GLU A 340 23.55 -3.43 24.13
N GLU A 341 23.24 -4.64 24.62
CA GLU A 341 23.87 -5.88 24.16
C GLU A 341 23.49 -6.20 22.70
N ALA A 342 22.21 -6.09 22.35
CA ALA A 342 21.74 -6.32 20.99
C ALA A 342 22.25 -5.23 20.03
N ALA A 343 22.34 -3.99 20.48
CA ALA A 343 22.92 -2.90 19.71
C ALA A 343 24.43 -3.10 19.46
N GLN A 344 25.17 -3.65 20.44
CA GLN A 344 26.56 -4.06 20.26
C GLN A 344 26.71 -5.18 19.23
N ALA A 345 25.88 -6.22 19.33
CA ALA A 345 25.87 -7.31 18.36
C ALA A 345 25.56 -6.78 16.96
N TRP A 346 24.59 -5.88 16.80
CA TRP A 346 24.30 -5.24 15.52
C TRP A 346 25.50 -4.46 14.96
N GLY A 347 26.16 -3.64 15.79
CA GLY A 347 27.34 -2.90 15.35
C GLY A 347 28.54 -3.80 15.00
N TYR A 348 28.58 -5.03 15.52
CA TYR A 348 29.55 -6.05 15.11
C TYR A 348 29.18 -6.70 13.77
N LEU A 349 27.90 -7.04 13.59
CA LEU A 349 27.38 -7.69 12.39
C LEU A 349 27.32 -6.73 11.18
N VAL A 350 27.05 -5.45 11.44
CA VAL A 350 26.93 -4.37 10.46
C VAL A 350 27.79 -3.17 10.91
N PRO A 351 29.11 -3.19 10.67
CA PRO A 351 30.00 -2.13 11.12
C PRO A 351 29.72 -0.78 10.44
N GLU A 352 29.81 0.30 11.22
CA GLU A 352 29.58 1.68 10.78
C GLU A 352 30.78 2.21 9.96
N GLY A 353 30.83 1.90 8.66
CA GLY A 353 31.89 2.40 7.77
C GLY A 353 32.08 1.59 6.50
N GLN A 354 31.70 2.19 5.37
CA GLN A 354 32.00 1.81 3.98
C GLN A 354 31.82 0.34 3.53
N GLN A 355 30.72 0.17 2.80
CA GLN A 355 30.23 -1.04 2.13
C GLN A 355 30.84 -1.28 0.73
N LEU A 356 32.16 -1.28 0.62
CA LEU A 356 32.85 -1.81 -0.56
C LEU A 356 34.05 -2.66 -0.11
N PRO A 357 34.32 -3.82 -0.72
CA PRO A 357 35.47 -4.68 -0.39
C PRO A 357 36.82 -3.94 -0.34
N GLN A 358 36.94 -2.83 -1.08
CA GLN A 358 38.13 -1.98 -1.12
C GLN A 358 38.34 -1.10 0.12
N ALA A 359 37.27 -0.67 0.80
CA ALA A 359 37.36 0.16 1.99
C ALA A 359 37.84 -0.63 3.22
N ILE A 360 37.42 -1.89 3.33
CA ILE A 360 37.87 -2.83 4.36
C ILE A 360 39.38 -3.08 4.24
N MET A 361 39.90 -3.24 3.02
CA MET A 361 41.35 -3.36 2.78
C MET A 361 42.12 -2.08 3.18
N GLN A 362 41.54 -0.90 2.97
CA GLN A 362 42.17 0.37 3.35
C GLN A 362 42.15 0.63 4.85
N GLU A 363 41.04 0.38 5.54
CA GLU A 363 40.95 0.53 7.00
C GLU A 363 41.88 -0.44 7.74
N MET A 364 42.00 -1.69 7.28
CA MET A 364 42.93 -2.65 7.87
C MET A 364 44.40 -2.29 7.60
N SER A 365 44.69 -1.60 6.49
CA SER A 365 46.04 -1.08 6.24
C SER A 365 46.41 0.11 7.14
N ALA A 366 45.40 0.87 7.61
CA ALA A 366 45.58 2.07 8.42
C ALA A 366 45.62 1.81 9.93
N SER A 367 45.06 0.69 10.41
CA SER A 367 44.93 0.38 11.84
C SER A 367 46.08 -0.42 12.45
N LEU A 368 47.09 -0.83 11.66
CA LEU A 368 48.19 -1.68 12.13
C LEU A 368 49.51 -0.91 12.38
N PRO A 369 50.27 -1.26 13.44
CA PRO A 369 51.58 -0.68 13.70
C PRO A 369 52.58 -1.01 12.57
N PRO A 370 53.55 -0.13 12.27
CA PRO A 370 54.51 -0.36 11.20
C PRO A 370 55.39 -1.59 11.50
N GLY A 371 55.24 -2.66 10.72
CA GLY A 371 56.07 -3.86 10.81
C GLY A 371 55.40 -5.22 10.57
N PHE A 372 54.08 -5.28 10.32
CA PHE A 372 53.40 -6.56 10.08
C PHE A 372 53.69 -7.15 8.68
N PRO A 373 53.99 -8.46 8.54
CA PRO A 373 54.24 -9.09 7.25
C PRO A 373 52.96 -9.15 6.38
N PRO A 374 53.04 -8.84 5.07
CA PRO A 374 51.88 -8.75 4.18
C PRO A 374 51.09 -10.06 4.01
N GLU A 375 51.71 -11.23 4.20
CA GLU A 375 51.04 -12.53 4.11
C GLU A 375 50.15 -12.85 5.32
N GLN A 376 50.54 -12.43 6.53
CA GLN A 376 49.73 -12.62 7.74
C GLN A 376 48.56 -11.63 7.79
N LEU A 377 48.77 -10.44 7.22
CA LEU A 377 47.74 -9.44 6.96
C LEU A 377 46.63 -9.99 6.06
N GLN A 378 46.98 -10.68 4.97
CA GLN A 378 45.99 -11.34 4.12
C GLN A 378 45.24 -12.44 4.86
N ALA A 379 45.93 -13.28 5.63
CA ALA A 379 45.27 -14.35 6.39
C ALA A 379 44.29 -13.81 7.45
N PHE A 380 44.67 -12.76 8.19
CA PHE A 380 43.83 -12.15 9.21
C PHE A 380 42.65 -11.37 8.59
N ALA A 381 42.88 -10.65 7.49
CA ALA A 381 41.83 -9.98 6.72
C ALA A 381 40.84 -10.96 6.10
N ILE A 382 41.31 -12.10 5.60
CA ILE A 382 40.45 -13.18 5.09
C ILE A 382 39.62 -13.79 6.24
N GLN A 383 40.20 -13.94 7.43
CA GLN A 383 39.51 -14.49 8.60
C GLN A 383 38.47 -13.53 9.17
N GLU A 384 38.75 -12.22 9.20
CA GLU A 384 37.81 -11.20 9.67
C GLU A 384 36.74 -10.87 8.62
N ALA A 385 37.09 -10.83 7.34
CA ALA A 385 36.13 -10.70 6.24
C ALA A 385 35.22 -11.93 6.10
N ALA A 386 35.69 -13.14 6.47
CA ALA A 386 34.85 -14.33 6.51
C ALA A 386 33.83 -14.34 7.66
N GLN A 387 33.97 -13.46 8.66
CA GLN A 387 33.00 -13.29 9.75
C GLN A 387 32.05 -12.11 9.54
N ARG A 388 32.35 -11.23 8.57
CA ARG A 388 31.51 -10.08 8.20
C ARG A 388 30.67 -10.45 6.99
N PHE A 389 29.38 -10.14 7.02
CA PHE A 389 28.53 -10.38 5.86
C PHE A 389 28.99 -9.54 4.68
N THR A 390 29.29 -10.19 3.57
CA THR A 390 29.51 -9.49 2.31
C THR A 390 28.18 -8.97 1.75
N MET A 391 28.22 -7.89 0.97
CA MET A 391 27.03 -7.33 0.28
C MET A 391 26.22 -8.36 -0.52
N SER A 392 26.90 -9.41 -1.01
CA SER A 392 26.27 -10.54 -1.72
C SER A 392 25.56 -11.51 -0.78
N GLU A 393 26.08 -11.73 0.43
CA GLU A 393 25.49 -12.63 1.44
C GLU A 393 24.27 -11.97 2.10
N ILE A 394 24.36 -10.68 2.44
CA ILE A 394 23.18 -9.86 2.79
C ILE A 394 22.16 -9.81 1.62
N ALA A 395 22.56 -10.17 0.40
CA ALA A 395 21.61 -10.32 -0.69
C ALA A 395 20.91 -11.67 -0.77
N MET A 396 21.57 -12.73 -0.35
CA MET A 396 21.03 -14.08 -0.38
C MET A 396 20.21 -14.41 0.87
N ASP A 397 20.58 -13.91 2.05
CA ASP A 397 19.91 -14.24 3.32
C ASP A 397 18.58 -13.49 3.56
N THR A 398 18.25 -12.54 2.68
CA THR A 398 17.10 -11.62 2.85
C THR A 398 15.84 -12.12 2.13
N ASP A 399 15.55 -13.42 2.26
CA ASP A 399 14.33 -14.00 1.71
C ASP A 399 13.22 -14.04 2.76
N TYR A 400 12.39 -12.99 2.76
CA TYR A 400 11.20 -12.95 3.61
C TYR A 400 9.98 -13.53 2.88
N ASP A 401 9.40 -14.57 3.47
CA ASP A 401 8.08 -15.06 3.10
C ASP A 401 7.00 -14.45 4.00
N VAL A 402 6.22 -13.54 3.42
CA VAL A 402 4.99 -13.02 4.03
C VAL A 402 3.84 -13.87 3.51
N GLU A 403 3.32 -14.75 4.35
CA GLU A 403 2.10 -15.50 4.04
C GLU A 403 0.88 -14.60 4.20
N SER A 404 0.06 -14.48 3.15
CA SER A 404 -1.28 -13.90 3.28
C SER A 404 -2.18 -14.87 4.02
N ALA A 405 -2.09 -14.89 5.34
CA ALA A 405 -3.10 -15.54 6.15
C ALA A 405 -4.36 -14.64 6.16
N SER A 406 -5.54 -15.25 6.08
CA SER A 406 -6.76 -14.50 6.35
C SER A 406 -6.69 -13.94 7.76
N SER A 407 -7.16 -12.71 7.98
CA SER A 407 -7.27 -12.09 9.31
C SER A 407 -8.24 -12.82 10.27
N ARG A 408 -8.84 -13.94 9.84
CA ARG A 408 -9.55 -14.84 10.74
C ARG A 408 -8.52 -15.45 11.69
N ARG A 409 -8.77 -15.34 13.00
CA ARG A 409 -8.11 -16.20 13.99
C ARG A 409 -8.16 -17.62 13.43
N LYS A 410 -7.00 -18.31 13.37
CA LYS A 410 -6.95 -19.72 12.94
C LYS A 410 -8.09 -20.43 13.67
N ASP A 411 -9.01 -21.01 12.89
CA ASP A 411 -10.13 -21.76 13.46
C ASP A 411 -9.56 -22.76 14.46
N VAL A 412 -10.25 -22.99 15.58
CA VAL A 412 -9.77 -23.86 16.66
C VAL A 412 -9.41 -25.22 16.08
N ASN A 413 -10.17 -25.70 15.08
CA ASN A 413 -9.92 -26.93 14.34
C ASN A 413 -8.60 -26.90 13.54
N SER A 414 -8.30 -25.82 12.82
CA SER A 414 -7.04 -25.68 12.08
C SER A 414 -5.83 -25.63 13.02
N ARG A 415 -5.99 -25.02 14.20
CA ARG A 415 -4.95 -25.01 15.24
C ARG A 415 -4.77 -26.40 15.85
N ILE A 416 -5.86 -27.14 16.06
CA ILE A 416 -5.82 -28.54 16.51
C ILE A 416 -5.10 -29.40 15.47
N ASP A 417 -5.40 -29.27 14.18
CA ASP A 417 -4.77 -30.07 13.11
C ASP A 417 -3.27 -29.78 13.00
N SER A 418 -2.88 -28.51 13.03
CA SER A 418 -1.46 -28.11 13.00
C SER A 418 -0.70 -28.66 14.22
N MET A 419 -1.32 -28.60 15.41
CA MET A 419 -0.71 -29.08 16.63
C MET A 419 -0.68 -30.62 16.70
N LYS A 420 -1.69 -31.28 16.12
CA LYS A 420 -1.74 -32.74 15.96
C LYS A 420 -0.61 -33.22 15.06
N GLU A 421 -0.35 -32.54 13.95
CA GLU A 421 0.75 -32.87 13.05
C GLU A 421 2.11 -32.72 13.73
N LEU A 422 2.33 -31.60 14.42
CA LEU A 422 3.53 -31.37 15.25
C LEU A 422 3.69 -32.46 16.32
N CYS A 423 2.62 -32.80 17.02
CA CYS A 423 2.63 -33.86 18.05
C CYS A 423 2.88 -35.26 17.47
N ASN A 424 2.53 -35.52 16.21
CA ASN A 424 2.78 -36.82 15.59
C ASN A 424 4.23 -36.93 15.07
N GLN A 425 4.82 -35.83 14.60
CA GLN A 425 6.14 -35.85 13.97
C GLN A 425 7.27 -35.62 14.98
N VAL A 426 7.12 -34.63 15.87
CA VAL A 426 8.23 -34.10 16.67
C VAL A 426 8.27 -34.70 18.08
N VAL A 427 7.10 -34.83 18.72
CA VAL A 427 7.00 -35.28 20.12
C VAL A 427 7.57 -36.69 20.34
N PRO A 428 7.33 -37.71 19.49
CA PRO A 428 7.91 -39.05 19.70
C PRO A 428 9.44 -39.04 19.71
N MET A 429 10.05 -38.25 18.83
CA MET A 429 11.50 -38.10 18.74
C MET A 429 12.06 -37.41 19.99
N GLN A 430 11.43 -36.31 20.43
CA GLN A 430 11.87 -35.55 21.60
C GLN A 430 11.69 -36.33 22.91
N ILE A 431 10.62 -37.12 23.06
CA ILE A 431 10.42 -37.99 24.24
C ILE A 431 11.51 -39.08 24.32
N GLN A 432 11.96 -39.58 23.17
CA GLN A 432 13.01 -40.60 23.08
C GLN A 432 14.43 -40.04 23.23
N SER A 433 14.61 -38.73 23.18
CA SER A 433 15.92 -38.09 23.36
C SER A 433 16.55 -38.44 24.72
N LEU A 434 17.86 -38.34 24.85
CA LEU A 434 18.54 -38.44 26.14
C LEU A 434 18.61 -37.08 26.86
N ASP A 435 18.42 -35.98 26.14
CA ASP A 435 18.47 -34.63 26.69
C ASP A 435 17.17 -34.29 27.45
N PRO A 436 17.24 -33.98 28.77
CA PRO A 436 16.08 -33.53 29.53
C PRO A 436 15.42 -32.26 28.97
N ALA A 437 16.17 -31.36 28.32
CA ALA A 437 15.62 -30.13 27.75
C ALA A 437 14.71 -30.41 26.55
N GLU A 438 15.11 -31.30 25.66
CA GLU A 438 14.28 -31.72 24.51
C GLU A 438 13.00 -32.43 24.97
N LYS A 439 13.08 -33.26 26.02
CA LYS A 439 11.88 -33.88 26.62
C LYS A 439 10.93 -32.85 27.21
N ALA A 440 11.46 -31.82 27.87
CA ALA A 440 10.63 -30.76 28.44
C ALA A 440 9.82 -30.05 27.34
N LEU A 441 10.43 -29.75 26.20
CA LEU A 441 9.75 -29.16 25.03
C LEU A 441 8.63 -30.06 24.50
N ALA A 442 8.83 -31.38 24.48
CA ALA A 442 7.80 -32.33 24.06
C ALA A 442 6.55 -32.28 24.96
N TYR A 443 6.75 -32.19 26.28
CA TYR A 443 5.66 -32.09 27.25
C TYR A 443 4.92 -30.74 27.18
N VAL A 444 5.63 -29.65 26.87
CA VAL A 444 4.99 -28.34 26.60
C VAL A 444 4.13 -28.39 25.35
N ALA A 445 4.61 -29.01 24.26
CA ALA A 445 3.84 -29.18 23.03
C ALA A 445 2.58 -30.04 23.26
N LEU A 446 2.71 -31.15 23.99
CA LEU A 446 1.57 -32.00 24.37
C LEU A 446 0.55 -31.27 25.23
N LYS A 447 0.99 -30.49 26.22
CA LYS A 447 0.11 -29.67 27.07
C LYS A 447 -0.77 -28.74 26.23
N GLU A 448 -0.16 -28.01 25.29
CA GLU A 448 -0.89 -27.08 24.41
C GLU A 448 -1.87 -27.82 23.49
N TYR A 449 -1.49 -29.00 22.97
CA TYR A 449 -2.39 -29.85 22.20
C TYR A 449 -3.61 -30.32 23.01
N TYR A 450 -3.37 -30.87 24.20
CA TYR A 450 -4.44 -31.39 25.09
C TYR A 450 -5.39 -30.28 25.56
N LYS A 451 -4.86 -29.08 25.80
CA LYS A 451 -5.66 -27.90 26.12
C LYS A 451 -6.57 -27.49 24.94
N LEU A 452 -6.08 -27.59 23.70
CA LEU A 452 -6.84 -27.22 22.51
C LEU A 452 -7.98 -28.19 22.19
N ILE A 453 -7.82 -29.48 22.46
CA ILE A 453 -8.88 -30.50 22.25
C ILE A 453 -9.87 -30.58 23.43
N GLY A 454 -9.70 -29.76 24.47
CA GLY A 454 -10.58 -29.74 25.64
C GLY A 454 -10.39 -30.94 26.58
N ALA A 455 -9.17 -31.46 26.71
CA ALA A 455 -8.87 -32.51 27.67
C ALA A 455 -9.01 -32.02 29.12
N GLU A 456 -9.17 -32.96 30.05
CA GLU A 456 -9.32 -32.67 31.49
C GLU A 456 -8.13 -31.88 32.05
N ASP A 457 -8.40 -30.90 32.90
CA ASP A 457 -7.39 -30.01 33.49
C ASP A 457 -6.28 -30.78 34.24
N GLU A 458 -6.61 -31.94 34.84
CA GLU A 458 -5.63 -32.80 35.50
C GLU A 458 -4.55 -33.32 34.54
N VAL A 459 -4.91 -33.64 33.31
CA VAL A 459 -3.97 -34.13 32.28
C VAL A 459 -3.06 -32.98 31.85
N VAL A 460 -3.62 -31.79 31.64
CA VAL A 460 -2.87 -30.59 31.27
C VAL A 460 -1.87 -30.20 32.38
N GLN A 461 -2.28 -30.29 33.64
CA GLN A 461 -1.44 -30.00 34.81
C GLN A 461 -0.29 -31.00 34.94
N LYS A 462 -0.55 -32.31 34.78
CA LYS A 462 0.50 -33.33 34.83
C LYS A 462 1.57 -33.14 33.75
N MET A 463 1.18 -32.72 32.53
CA MET A 463 2.14 -32.42 31.46
C MET A 463 2.97 -31.17 31.78
N ASP A 464 2.37 -30.14 32.39
CA ASP A 464 3.08 -28.94 32.85
C ASP A 464 4.09 -29.24 33.97
N GLU A 465 3.70 -30.07 34.93
CA GLU A 465 4.58 -30.52 36.03
C GLU A 465 5.77 -31.33 35.52
N MET A 466 5.54 -32.24 34.57
CA MET A 466 6.63 -33.00 33.94
C MET A 466 7.59 -32.10 33.15
N ALA A 467 7.07 -31.13 32.40
CA ALA A 467 7.89 -30.15 31.68
C ALA A 467 8.77 -29.33 32.65
N LYS A 468 8.19 -28.83 33.75
CA LYS A 468 8.92 -28.08 34.78
C LYS A 468 10.03 -28.90 35.42
N ARG A 469 9.72 -30.13 35.84
CA ARG A 469 10.69 -31.02 36.48
C ARG A 469 11.87 -31.37 35.56
N LEU A 470 11.61 -31.58 34.27
CA LEU A 470 12.67 -31.86 33.29
C LEU A 470 13.52 -30.63 33.00
N THR A 471 12.92 -29.45 32.98
CA THR A 471 13.64 -28.18 32.85
C THR A 471 14.57 -27.96 34.07
N GLU A 472 14.08 -28.23 35.28
CA GLU A 472 14.89 -28.17 36.50
C GLU A 472 16.07 -29.14 36.46
N ILE A 473 15.87 -30.38 35.96
CA ILE A 473 16.95 -31.36 35.79
C ILE A 473 17.97 -30.88 34.75
N SER A 474 17.54 -30.25 33.66
CA SER A 474 18.46 -29.73 32.63
C SER A 474 19.36 -28.60 33.14
N MET A 475 18.91 -27.88 34.17
CA MET A 475 19.66 -26.79 34.81
C MET A 475 20.60 -27.26 35.93
N MET A 476 20.56 -28.54 36.32
CA MET A 476 21.49 -29.08 37.32
C MET A 476 22.87 -29.33 36.69
N PRO A 477 23.96 -28.86 37.33
CA PRO A 477 25.31 -29.12 36.82
C PRO A 477 25.58 -30.62 36.80
N GLN A 478 26.04 -31.15 35.66
CA GLN A 478 26.32 -32.58 35.52
C GLN A 478 27.33 -33.02 36.59
N PRO A 479 27.10 -34.15 37.28
CA PRO A 479 28.05 -34.66 38.26
C PRO A 479 29.39 -34.91 37.56
N ALA A 480 30.47 -34.35 38.13
CA ALA A 480 31.81 -34.50 37.59
C ALA A 480 32.13 -35.98 37.36
N ALA A 481 32.62 -36.31 36.17
CA ALA A 481 32.92 -37.68 35.79
C ALA A 481 33.81 -38.35 36.85
N PRO A 482 33.52 -39.60 37.26
CA PRO A 482 34.34 -40.29 38.24
C PRO A 482 35.78 -40.37 37.72
N GLN A 483 36.71 -39.83 38.50
CA GLN A 483 38.14 -39.91 38.16
C GLN A 483 38.51 -41.40 38.03
N PRO A 484 39.26 -41.78 36.97
CA PRO A 484 39.64 -43.17 36.76
C PRO A 484 40.44 -43.65 37.98
N ALA A 485 40.01 -44.78 38.55
CA ALA A 485 40.68 -45.40 39.68
C ALA A 485 42.14 -45.70 39.30
N GLU A 486 43.08 -45.11 40.03
CA GLU A 486 44.49 -45.46 39.92
C GLU A 486 44.65 -46.94 40.30
N GLU A 487 44.95 -47.79 39.31
CA GLU A 487 45.40 -49.17 39.53
C GLU A 487 46.69 -49.15 40.36
N LYS A 488 46.67 -49.86 41.48
CA LYS A 488 47.84 -50.12 42.34
C LYS A 488 48.46 -51.46 42.03
#